data_AF-A0A3A5ACL5-F1
#
_entry.id   AF-A0A3A5ACL5-F1
#
_cell.length_a   1.000
_cell.length_b   1.000
_cell.length_c   1.000
_cell.angle_alpha   90.00
_cell.angle_beta   90.00
_cell.angle_gamma   90.00
#
_symmetry.space_group_name_H-M   'P 1'
#
loop_
_entity.id
_entity.type
_entity.pdbx_description
1 polymer ?
#
loop_
_entity_poly.entity_id
_entity_poly.type
_entity_poly.pdbx_seq_one_letter_code
_entity_poly.pdbx_strand_id
1 'polypeptide(L)'
;TTGTLNYSQITDTADNLAPWDAGSSAYVASNYIVDGTLVTVQGEASLAQLGAIDWVNGDGQPIYTDIADTARNIIDDWEAFVEFGPPGAVYVYPEANVTVTQPATVGDMAYIDSFIDGGLAYDIADIDFSIATAFTSVENGGVVEDLAAVQGAGQVDVVDFDLAPMSGILALDSDQFGNLQAGASDLAADDTIQINGAEIADLGILDTVGGNGTIILGGDLDGQYTVDLGTSGFDTIQLEGIGNHTVTAQDGVTETFVLGAAQDGGSEIGGLQAGDMIDVDGADAMASFTTANQAASALDVNAAGEWFFDGAGELTYFDSVDNMALAVNLTGVTSVTTDEQDTFTVAA
;
A
#
# COMPACT_ATOMS: atom_id res chain seq x y z
N THR A 1 10.23 -58.72 7.31
CA THR A 1 9.13 -59.36 6.54
C THR A 1 9.49 -59.27 5.08
N THR A 2 9.38 -60.36 4.31
CA THR A 2 9.68 -60.37 2.86
C THR A 2 8.37 -60.54 2.11
N GLY A 3 7.80 -59.42 1.68
CA GLY A 3 6.66 -59.38 0.77
C GLY A 3 6.93 -58.34 -0.31
N THR A 4 6.55 -58.63 -1.55
CA THR A 4 6.61 -57.65 -2.64
C THR A 4 5.35 -56.80 -2.59
N LEU A 5 5.52 -55.49 -2.50
CA LEU A 5 4.44 -54.53 -2.63
C LEU A 5 4.32 -54.14 -4.11
N ASN A 6 3.13 -54.25 -4.69
CA ASN A 6 2.84 -53.85 -6.08
C ASN A 6 1.77 -52.75 -6.07
N TYR A 7 2.08 -51.61 -6.66
CA TYR A 7 1.18 -50.49 -6.92
C TYR A 7 1.53 -49.88 -8.27
N SER A 8 0.61 -49.12 -8.84
CA SER A 8 0.79 -48.40 -10.11
C SER A 8 0.58 -46.90 -9.97
N GLN A 9 0.13 -46.44 -8.80
CA GLN A 9 -0.18 -45.03 -8.54
C GLN A 9 0.12 -44.70 -7.08
N ILE A 10 0.61 -43.48 -6.85
CA ILE A 10 0.73 -42.86 -5.53
C ILE A 10 0.05 -41.49 -5.58
N THR A 11 -0.71 -41.18 -4.54
CA THR A 11 -1.31 -39.86 -4.36
C THR A 11 -1.03 -39.41 -2.93
N ASP A 12 -0.30 -38.31 -2.75
CA ASP A 12 0.09 -37.80 -1.45
C ASP A 12 0.56 -36.34 -1.57
N THR A 13 0.91 -35.68 -0.47
CA THR A 13 1.46 -34.31 -0.47
C THR A 13 2.92 -34.27 -0.90
N ALA A 14 3.38 -33.12 -1.41
CA ALA A 14 4.78 -32.93 -1.84
C ALA A 14 5.79 -33.26 -0.72
N ASP A 15 5.49 -32.87 0.53
CA ASP A 15 6.33 -33.15 1.70
C ASP A 15 6.49 -34.65 2.00
N ASN A 16 5.46 -35.46 1.72
CA ASN A 16 5.54 -36.91 1.91
C ASN A 16 6.22 -37.60 0.71
N LEU A 17 6.03 -37.06 -0.49
CA LEU A 17 6.57 -37.60 -1.74
C LEU A 17 8.05 -37.26 -1.93
N ALA A 18 8.48 -36.07 -1.52
CA ALA A 18 9.85 -35.59 -1.57
C ALA A 18 10.14 -34.70 -0.35
N PRO A 19 10.33 -35.30 0.85
CA PRO A 19 10.71 -34.54 2.05
C PRO A 19 12.10 -33.91 1.91
N TRP A 20 12.31 -32.79 2.60
CA TRP A 20 13.63 -32.19 2.76
C TRP A 20 14.54 -33.10 3.57
N ASP A 21 15.69 -33.48 2.99
CA ASP A 21 16.73 -34.24 3.68
C ASP A 21 17.89 -33.32 4.06
N ALA A 22 17.95 -32.96 5.34
CA ALA A 22 19.04 -32.15 5.88
C ALA A 22 20.44 -32.79 5.72
N GLY A 23 20.52 -34.10 5.49
CA GLY A 23 21.79 -34.80 5.23
C GLY A 23 22.35 -34.56 3.83
N SER A 24 21.50 -34.30 2.84
CA SER A 24 21.88 -34.00 1.45
C SER A 24 21.67 -32.54 1.06
N SER A 25 21.01 -31.74 1.91
CA SER A 25 20.60 -30.37 1.62
C SER A 25 19.76 -30.28 0.33
N ALA A 26 18.89 -31.27 0.12
CA ALA A 26 18.04 -31.39 -1.04
C ALA A 26 16.73 -32.10 -0.69
N TYR A 27 15.73 -31.96 -1.55
CA TYR A 27 14.55 -32.82 -1.52
C TYR A 27 14.89 -34.20 -2.07
N VAL A 28 14.44 -35.24 -1.38
CA VAL A 28 14.69 -36.63 -1.77
C VAL A 28 13.37 -37.36 -1.92
N ALA A 29 13.10 -37.83 -3.14
CA ALA A 29 11.89 -38.59 -3.41
C ALA A 29 11.80 -39.86 -2.55
N SER A 30 10.57 -40.18 -2.17
CA SER A 30 10.21 -41.39 -1.43
C SER A 30 10.68 -42.64 -2.16
N ASN A 31 11.18 -43.63 -1.42
CA ASN A 31 11.58 -44.94 -1.99
C ASN A 31 10.40 -45.74 -2.58
N TYR A 32 9.16 -45.25 -2.41
CA TYR A 32 7.98 -45.78 -3.08
C TYR A 32 7.80 -45.19 -4.50
N ILE A 33 8.50 -44.13 -4.87
CA ILE A 33 8.50 -43.64 -6.24
C ILE A 33 9.57 -44.42 -6.99
N VAL A 34 9.17 -45.04 -8.08
CA VAL A 34 10.06 -45.78 -9.01
C VAL A 34 9.66 -45.46 -10.44
N ASP A 35 10.55 -45.73 -11.39
CA ASP A 35 10.31 -45.51 -12.81
C ASP A 35 8.93 -46.00 -13.28
N GLY A 36 8.17 -45.09 -13.91
CA GLY A 36 6.82 -45.34 -14.43
C GLY A 36 5.69 -45.35 -13.40
N THR A 37 5.92 -44.88 -12.17
CA THR A 37 4.85 -44.70 -11.18
C THR A 37 3.95 -43.53 -11.58
N LEU A 38 2.63 -43.69 -11.52
CA LEU A 38 1.75 -42.53 -11.67
C LEU A 38 1.73 -41.75 -10.35
N VAL A 39 2.41 -40.60 -10.29
CA VAL A 39 2.47 -39.78 -9.07
C VAL A 39 1.48 -38.61 -9.19
N THR A 40 0.60 -38.47 -8.21
CA THR A 40 -0.29 -37.31 -8.06
C THR A 40 0.09 -36.57 -6.78
N VAL A 41 0.55 -35.33 -6.92
CA VAL A 41 0.87 -34.46 -5.80
C VAL A 41 -0.40 -33.71 -5.37
N GLN A 42 -0.70 -33.74 -4.07
CA GLN A 42 -1.82 -33.02 -3.47
C GLN A 42 -1.35 -31.72 -2.82
N GLY A 43 -2.00 -30.61 -3.15
CA GLY A 43 -1.65 -29.28 -2.67
C GLY A 43 -0.41 -28.72 -3.35
N GLU A 44 0.16 -27.70 -2.72
CA GLU A 44 1.33 -26.99 -3.21
C GLU A 44 2.59 -27.87 -3.24
N ALA A 45 3.38 -27.69 -4.29
CA ALA A 45 4.71 -28.28 -4.43
C ALA A 45 5.71 -27.22 -4.89
N SER A 46 6.91 -27.23 -4.31
CA SER A 46 8.03 -26.45 -4.88
C SER A 46 8.55 -27.09 -6.16
N LEU A 47 9.17 -26.29 -7.04
CA LEU A 47 9.79 -26.79 -8.26
C LEU A 47 10.89 -27.82 -7.95
N ALA A 48 11.61 -27.62 -6.84
CA ALA A 48 12.63 -28.56 -6.39
C ALA A 48 12.04 -29.91 -5.92
N GLN A 49 10.86 -29.91 -5.28
CA GLN A 49 10.15 -31.15 -4.94
C GLN A 49 9.65 -31.88 -6.19
N LEU A 50 9.06 -31.15 -7.14
CA LEU A 50 8.62 -31.72 -8.42
C LEU A 50 9.80 -32.31 -9.20
N GLY A 51 10.94 -31.60 -9.24
CA GLY A 51 12.21 -32.08 -9.79
C GLY A 51 12.72 -33.37 -9.16
N ALA A 52 12.67 -33.48 -7.83
CA ALA A 52 13.08 -34.68 -7.13
C ALA A 52 12.16 -35.89 -7.43
N ILE A 53 10.85 -35.64 -7.51
CA ILE A 53 9.85 -36.65 -7.85
C ILE A 53 10.06 -37.15 -9.28
N ASP A 54 10.11 -36.22 -10.25
CA ASP A 54 10.23 -36.53 -11.68
C ASP A 54 11.51 -37.32 -11.98
N TRP A 55 12.64 -36.91 -11.39
CA TRP A 55 13.93 -37.58 -11.54
C TRP A 55 13.88 -39.08 -11.19
N VAL A 56 13.17 -39.45 -10.12
CA VAL A 56 13.05 -40.86 -9.70
C VAL A 56 11.92 -41.58 -10.45
N ASN A 57 10.90 -40.85 -10.89
CA ASN A 57 9.77 -41.39 -11.63
C ASN A 57 10.08 -41.68 -13.11
N GLY A 58 11.23 -41.22 -13.60
CA GLY A 58 11.79 -41.58 -14.89
C GLY A 58 10.92 -41.05 -16.04
N ASP A 59 10.32 -41.95 -16.81
CA ASP A 59 9.44 -41.55 -17.93
C ASP A 59 8.03 -41.10 -17.48
N GLY A 60 7.71 -41.22 -16.18
CA GLY A 60 6.46 -40.76 -15.62
C GLY A 60 6.54 -39.31 -15.14
N GLN A 61 5.71 -38.41 -15.70
CA GLN A 61 5.58 -37.05 -15.15
C GLN A 61 4.65 -37.03 -13.91
N PRO A 62 4.97 -36.24 -12.88
CA PRO A 62 4.06 -35.99 -11.78
C PRO A 62 2.83 -35.20 -12.25
N ILE A 63 1.67 -35.50 -11.69
CA ILE A 63 0.43 -34.73 -11.84
C ILE A 63 0.31 -33.82 -10.63
N TYR A 64 0.22 -32.51 -10.85
CA TYR A 64 0.05 -31.47 -9.83
C TYR A 64 -0.73 -30.30 -10.43
N THR A 65 -1.28 -29.42 -9.59
CA THR A 65 -2.01 -28.22 -10.01
C THR A 65 -1.50 -26.95 -9.37
N ASP A 66 -0.83 -27.05 -8.21
CA ASP A 66 -0.45 -25.90 -7.40
C ASP A 66 1.07 -25.91 -7.18
N ILE A 67 1.72 -24.78 -7.43
CA ILE A 67 3.16 -24.55 -7.29
C ILE A 67 3.38 -23.47 -6.24
N ALA A 68 4.34 -23.68 -5.34
CA ALA A 68 4.77 -22.66 -4.38
C ALA A 68 6.30 -22.55 -4.40
N ASP A 69 6.82 -21.43 -4.90
CA ASP A 69 8.28 -21.20 -5.01
C ASP A 69 8.63 -19.71 -4.99
N THR A 70 9.90 -19.35 -5.17
CA THR A 70 10.33 -17.94 -5.31
C THR A 70 10.07 -17.44 -6.72
N ALA A 71 9.85 -16.13 -6.88
CA ALA A 71 9.61 -15.52 -8.20
C ALA A 71 10.72 -15.87 -9.20
N ARG A 72 11.98 -15.79 -8.76
CA ARG A 72 13.12 -16.13 -9.61
C ARG A 72 13.09 -17.58 -10.09
N ASN A 73 12.74 -18.54 -9.22
CA ASN A 73 12.65 -19.95 -9.61
C ASN A 73 11.51 -20.18 -10.61
N ILE A 74 10.36 -19.52 -10.44
CA ILE A 74 9.23 -19.59 -11.39
C ILE A 74 9.65 -19.04 -12.77
N ILE A 75 10.32 -17.89 -12.78
CA ILE A 75 10.81 -17.24 -14.00
C ILE A 75 11.83 -18.12 -14.71
N ASP A 76 12.82 -18.66 -13.98
CA ASP A 76 13.86 -19.52 -14.56
C ASP A 76 13.26 -20.79 -15.18
N ASP A 77 12.26 -21.40 -14.54
CA ASP A 77 11.56 -22.59 -15.05
C ASP A 77 10.75 -22.27 -16.33
N TRP A 78 10.06 -21.12 -16.35
CA TRP A 78 9.36 -20.64 -17.54
C TRP A 78 10.32 -20.30 -18.70
N GLU A 79 11.43 -19.61 -18.43
CA GLU A 79 12.43 -19.32 -19.46
C GLU A 79 12.99 -20.62 -20.07
N ALA A 80 13.21 -21.66 -19.24
CA ALA A 80 13.61 -22.97 -19.71
C ALA A 80 12.55 -23.64 -20.60
N PHE A 81 11.25 -23.48 -20.29
CA PHE A 81 10.15 -23.91 -21.14
C PHE A 81 10.21 -23.26 -22.53
N VAL A 82 10.41 -21.95 -22.57
CA VAL A 82 10.44 -21.17 -23.81
C VAL A 82 11.67 -21.53 -24.65
N GLU A 83 12.84 -21.71 -24.04
CA GLU A 83 14.09 -22.01 -24.75
C GLU A 83 14.12 -23.43 -25.32
N PHE A 84 13.71 -24.43 -24.53
CA PHE A 84 13.91 -25.84 -24.86
C PHE A 84 12.61 -26.56 -25.31
N GLY A 85 11.45 -25.89 -25.26
CA GLY A 85 10.14 -26.50 -25.45
C GLY A 85 9.76 -27.38 -24.25
N PRO A 86 8.79 -28.30 -24.37
CA PRO A 86 8.49 -29.28 -23.31
C PRO A 86 9.40 -30.53 -23.41
N PRO A 87 10.56 -30.57 -22.72
CA PRO A 87 11.12 -31.85 -22.29
C PRO A 87 11.36 -31.88 -20.77
N GLY A 88 10.61 -32.76 -20.09
CA GLY A 88 11.04 -33.56 -18.92
C GLY A 88 11.66 -32.89 -17.69
N ALA A 89 11.55 -31.58 -17.50
CA ALA A 89 11.96 -30.90 -16.26
C ALA A 89 11.39 -29.48 -16.12
N VAL A 90 10.32 -29.15 -16.84
CA VAL A 90 9.62 -27.87 -16.72
C VAL A 90 8.31 -28.15 -16.02
N TYR A 91 7.99 -27.33 -15.02
CA TYR A 91 6.80 -27.51 -14.20
C TYR A 91 5.84 -26.33 -14.22
N VAL A 92 6.28 -25.16 -14.65
CA VAL A 92 5.42 -23.98 -14.79
C VAL A 92 4.74 -24.01 -16.16
N TYR A 93 3.41 -24.02 -16.17
CA TYR A 93 2.58 -23.94 -17.36
C TYR A 93 1.41 -22.98 -17.13
N PRO A 94 0.77 -22.43 -18.18
CA PRO A 94 -0.19 -21.35 -18.03
C PRO A 94 -1.33 -21.65 -17.05
N GLU A 95 -1.83 -22.88 -17.02
CA GLU A 95 -2.96 -23.24 -16.15
C GLU A 95 -2.59 -23.59 -14.70
N ALA A 96 -1.32 -23.52 -14.31
CA ALA A 96 -0.89 -23.81 -12.94
C ALA A 96 -1.33 -22.70 -11.98
N ASN A 97 -1.73 -23.07 -10.76
CA ASN A 97 -1.86 -22.08 -9.68
C ASN A 97 -0.47 -21.85 -9.09
N VAL A 98 -0.04 -20.59 -9.00
CA VAL A 98 1.29 -20.20 -8.54
C VAL A 98 1.17 -19.36 -7.28
N THR A 99 1.89 -19.77 -6.24
CA THR A 99 2.13 -18.98 -5.03
C THR A 99 3.59 -18.57 -4.97
N VAL A 100 3.84 -17.26 -4.99
CA VAL A 100 5.17 -16.70 -4.82
C VAL A 100 5.44 -16.55 -3.32
N THR A 101 6.33 -17.40 -2.81
CA THR A 101 6.57 -17.61 -1.36
C THR A 101 7.42 -16.54 -0.67
N GLN A 102 7.99 -15.63 -1.45
CA GLN A 102 8.78 -14.49 -0.96
C GLN A 102 8.34 -13.23 -1.69
N PRO A 103 8.39 -12.06 -1.03
CA PRO A 103 8.10 -10.81 -1.70
C PRO A 103 8.94 -10.64 -2.96
N ALA A 104 8.29 -10.23 -4.05
CA ALA A 104 8.92 -10.07 -5.36
C ALA A 104 8.80 -8.64 -5.87
N THR A 105 9.57 -8.30 -6.91
CA THR A 105 9.46 -6.98 -7.53
C THR A 105 8.20 -6.90 -8.40
N VAL A 106 7.71 -5.70 -8.65
CA VAL A 106 6.65 -5.42 -9.64
C VAL A 106 7.05 -6.00 -11.00
N GLY A 107 8.32 -5.82 -11.38
CA GLY A 107 8.84 -6.33 -12.66
C GLY A 107 8.77 -7.86 -12.76
N ASP A 108 9.10 -8.56 -11.67
CA ASP A 108 8.98 -10.02 -11.62
C ASP A 108 7.50 -10.44 -11.73
N MET A 109 6.59 -9.78 -11.02
CA MET A 109 5.16 -10.14 -11.03
C MET A 109 4.49 -9.85 -12.35
N ALA A 110 4.77 -8.69 -12.97
CA ALA A 110 4.30 -8.37 -14.31
C ALA A 110 4.78 -9.41 -15.34
N TYR A 111 6.01 -9.91 -15.19
CA TYR A 111 6.53 -10.95 -16.06
C TYR A 111 5.83 -12.29 -15.82
N ILE A 112 5.62 -12.71 -14.57
CA ILE A 112 4.90 -13.97 -14.25
C ILE A 112 3.44 -13.93 -14.71
N ASP A 113 2.74 -12.84 -14.43
CA ASP A 113 1.34 -12.64 -14.84
C ASP A 113 1.17 -12.72 -16.36
N SER A 114 2.18 -12.28 -17.13
CA SER A 114 2.15 -12.35 -18.59
C SER A 114 2.08 -13.77 -19.18
N PHE A 115 2.36 -14.82 -18.38
CA PHE A 115 2.35 -16.20 -18.82
C PHE A 115 1.54 -17.18 -17.95
N ILE A 116 0.98 -16.74 -16.82
CA ILE A 116 0.10 -17.55 -15.96
C ILE A 116 -1.35 -17.14 -16.19
N ASP A 117 -2.17 -18.11 -16.64
CA ASP A 117 -3.63 -18.00 -16.77
C ASP A 117 -4.36 -18.61 -15.53
N GLY A 118 -3.63 -19.31 -14.65
CA GLY A 118 -4.12 -19.88 -13.40
C GLY A 118 -4.24 -18.85 -12.27
N GLY A 119 -4.51 -19.33 -11.05
CA GLY A 119 -4.51 -18.45 -9.88
C GLY A 119 -3.09 -18.03 -9.51
N LEU A 120 -2.85 -16.72 -9.33
CA LEU A 120 -1.57 -16.17 -8.90
C LEU A 120 -1.73 -15.53 -7.51
N ALA A 121 -0.93 -15.95 -6.53
CA ALA A 121 -0.91 -15.41 -5.17
C ALA A 121 0.53 -14.98 -4.82
N TYR A 122 0.71 -13.75 -4.36
CA TYR A 122 2.03 -13.16 -4.16
C TYR A 122 1.97 -11.95 -3.23
N ASP A 123 3.13 -11.58 -2.70
CA ASP A 123 3.37 -10.30 -2.04
C ASP A 123 4.43 -9.53 -2.85
N ILE A 124 4.38 -8.21 -2.81
CA ILE A 124 5.35 -7.33 -3.48
C ILE A 124 6.24 -6.66 -2.44
N ALA A 125 7.53 -6.62 -2.74
CA ALA A 125 8.48 -5.73 -2.09
C ALA A 125 9.38 -5.11 -3.16
N ASP A 126 9.18 -3.83 -3.46
CA ASP A 126 9.90 -3.13 -4.54
C ASP A 126 10.13 -1.66 -4.16
N ILE A 127 10.95 -0.96 -4.93
CA ILE A 127 11.23 0.47 -4.72
C ILE A 127 10.02 1.32 -5.10
N ASP A 128 9.90 2.48 -4.46
CA ASP A 128 8.87 3.49 -4.66
C ASP A 128 8.58 3.79 -6.15
N PHE A 129 9.64 3.98 -6.94
CA PHE A 129 9.54 4.28 -8.37
C PHE A 129 8.92 3.13 -9.17
N SER A 130 9.32 1.88 -8.90
CA SER A 130 8.78 0.71 -9.60
C SER A 130 7.28 0.56 -9.31
N ILE A 131 6.90 0.72 -8.05
CA ILE A 131 5.51 0.67 -7.59
C ILE A 131 4.68 1.79 -8.22
N ALA A 132 5.17 3.04 -8.20
CA ALA A 132 4.50 4.17 -8.84
C ALA A 132 4.32 3.95 -10.35
N THR A 133 5.36 3.45 -11.06
CA THR A 133 5.25 3.16 -12.49
C THR A 133 4.32 1.99 -12.80
N ALA A 134 4.19 1.01 -11.90
CA ALA A 134 3.20 -0.07 -12.01
C ALA A 134 1.78 0.49 -12.05
N PHE A 135 1.51 1.51 -11.22
CA PHE A 135 0.22 2.19 -11.17
C PHE A 135 0.02 3.15 -12.36
N THR A 136 1.08 3.57 -13.05
CA THR A 136 1.03 4.50 -14.19
C THR A 136 1.64 3.90 -15.46
N SER A 137 1.00 2.90 -16.07
CA SER A 137 1.45 2.48 -17.41
C SER A 137 1.00 3.51 -18.47
N VAL A 138 1.97 4.16 -19.13
CA VAL A 138 1.74 5.07 -20.26
C VAL A 138 2.21 4.40 -21.55
N GLU A 139 1.28 3.81 -22.32
CA GLU A 139 1.53 3.50 -23.72
C GLU A 139 1.05 4.65 -24.63
N ASN A 140 1.69 4.80 -25.79
CA ASN A 140 1.50 5.87 -26.77
C ASN A 140 0.03 6.28 -27.01
N GLY A 141 -0.45 7.25 -26.22
CA GLY A 141 -1.70 7.98 -26.49
C GLY A 141 -2.92 7.60 -25.65
N GLY A 142 -2.80 6.82 -24.58
CA GLY A 142 -3.87 6.59 -23.61
C GLY A 142 -3.38 5.90 -22.33
N VAL A 143 -3.99 6.23 -21.18
CA VAL A 143 -3.78 5.52 -19.91
C VAL A 143 -4.32 4.10 -20.10
N VAL A 144 -3.45 3.10 -20.04
CA VAL A 144 -3.85 1.70 -19.97
C VAL A 144 -3.49 1.24 -18.56
N GLU A 145 -4.52 1.08 -17.75
CA GLU A 145 -4.45 0.49 -16.42
C GLU A 145 -4.02 -0.98 -16.53
N ASP A 146 -2.71 -1.24 -16.64
CA ASP A 146 -2.17 -2.58 -16.43
C ASP A 146 -1.78 -2.74 -14.97
N LEU A 147 -2.80 -2.63 -14.11
CA LEU A 147 -2.69 -2.82 -12.68
C LEU A 147 -2.57 -4.32 -12.31
N ALA A 148 -2.53 -5.23 -13.28
CA ALA A 148 -2.56 -6.68 -13.03
C ALA A 148 -1.39 -7.16 -12.16
N ALA A 149 -0.22 -6.51 -12.31
CA ALA A 149 0.98 -6.83 -11.55
C ALA A 149 0.89 -6.51 -10.04
N VAL A 150 -0.02 -5.62 -9.62
CA VAL A 150 -0.18 -5.16 -8.22
C VAL A 150 -1.56 -5.47 -7.65
N GLN A 151 -2.60 -5.63 -8.48
CA GLN A 151 -3.99 -5.89 -8.05
C GLN A 151 -4.19 -7.24 -7.35
N GLY A 152 -3.33 -8.22 -7.62
CA GLY A 152 -3.40 -9.55 -7.02
C GLY A 152 -2.56 -9.72 -5.76
N ALA A 153 -1.82 -8.70 -5.34
CA ALA A 153 -0.89 -8.79 -4.21
C ALA A 153 -1.65 -8.89 -2.88
N GLY A 154 -1.23 -9.80 -2.00
CA GLY A 154 -1.73 -9.87 -0.62
C GLY A 154 -1.20 -8.72 0.25
N GLN A 155 0.07 -8.40 0.06
CA GLN A 155 0.78 -7.29 0.68
C GLN A 155 1.64 -6.55 -0.37
N VAL A 156 1.71 -5.22 -0.26
CA VAL A 156 2.62 -4.38 -1.05
C VAL A 156 3.49 -3.57 -0.09
N ASP A 157 4.75 -3.97 0.03
CA ASP A 157 5.77 -3.30 0.81
C ASP A 157 6.61 -2.38 -0.11
N VAL A 158 6.76 -1.12 0.29
CA VAL A 158 7.67 -0.20 -0.35
C VAL A 158 9.04 -0.37 0.29
N VAL A 159 10.00 -0.91 -0.45
CA VAL A 159 11.38 -1.07 0.01
C VAL A 159 12.14 0.20 -0.32
N ASP A 160 12.30 1.05 0.68
CA ASP A 160 13.21 2.17 0.60
C ASP A 160 14.67 1.68 0.52
N PHE A 161 15.39 2.14 -0.51
CA PHE A 161 16.82 1.89 -0.71
C PHE A 161 17.64 3.15 -0.40
N ASP A 162 17.38 3.80 0.74
CA ASP A 162 18.09 5.02 1.11
C ASP A 162 19.57 4.76 1.44
N LEU A 163 20.44 5.06 0.48
CA LEU A 163 21.83 5.45 0.73
C LEU A 163 21.98 6.97 1.01
N ALA A 164 20.86 7.71 1.05
CA ALA A 164 20.72 9.04 1.64
C ALA A 164 19.22 9.37 1.65
N PRO A 165 18.64 9.99 2.71
CA PRO A 165 17.21 10.28 2.79
C PRO A 165 16.74 11.02 1.55
N MET A 166 16.12 10.30 0.62
CA MET A 166 15.42 10.90 -0.49
C MET A 166 13.96 11.01 -0.05
N SER A 167 13.53 12.26 0.15
CA SER A 167 12.14 12.72 0.20
C SER A 167 11.36 12.21 -1.03
N GLY A 168 11.03 10.92 -1.06
CA GLY A 168 10.24 10.26 -2.08
C GLY A 168 8.76 10.42 -1.73
N ILE A 169 8.08 11.29 -2.46
CA ILE A 169 6.63 11.39 -2.38
C ILE A 169 6.05 10.32 -3.31
N LEU A 170 5.32 9.35 -2.78
CA LEU A 170 4.51 8.42 -3.58
C LEU A 170 3.24 9.15 -4.02
N ALA A 171 3.25 9.69 -5.24
CA ALA A 171 2.10 10.39 -5.82
C ALA A 171 1.14 9.42 -6.51
N LEU A 172 -0.13 9.45 -6.11
CA LEU A 172 -1.22 8.58 -6.54
C LEU A 172 -2.46 9.42 -6.89
N ASP A 173 -3.34 8.92 -7.74
CA ASP A 173 -4.73 9.38 -7.82
C ASP A 173 -5.63 8.59 -6.84
N SER A 174 -6.92 8.93 -6.76
CA SER A 174 -7.83 8.27 -5.81
C SER A 174 -8.12 6.80 -6.15
N ASP A 175 -8.14 6.42 -7.42
CA ASP A 175 -8.35 5.03 -7.84
C ASP A 175 -7.12 4.19 -7.47
N GLN A 176 -5.92 4.70 -7.73
CA GLN A 176 -4.64 4.09 -7.34
C GLN A 176 -4.53 3.95 -5.82
N PHE A 177 -4.94 4.96 -5.05
CA PHE A 177 -4.97 4.89 -3.60
C PHE A 177 -5.99 3.87 -3.08
N GLY A 178 -7.15 3.75 -3.73
CA GLY A 178 -8.13 2.70 -3.42
C GLY A 178 -7.56 1.29 -3.61
N ASN A 179 -6.69 1.09 -4.61
CA ASN A 179 -5.98 -0.17 -4.81
C ASN A 179 -4.89 -0.40 -3.75
N LEU A 180 -4.14 0.65 -3.37
CA LEU A 180 -3.18 0.56 -2.27
C LEU A 180 -3.87 0.13 -0.98
N GLN A 181 -5.07 0.64 -0.69
CA GLN A 181 -5.88 0.25 0.46
C GLN A 181 -6.44 -1.17 0.44
N ALA A 182 -6.55 -1.78 -0.74
CA ALA A 182 -7.00 -3.17 -0.86
C ALA A 182 -5.92 -4.17 -0.41
N GLY A 183 -4.64 -3.78 -0.51
CA GLY A 183 -3.52 -4.46 0.14
C GLY A 183 -3.29 -3.90 1.55
N ALA A 184 -2.78 -4.72 2.46
CA ALA A 184 -2.19 -4.14 3.68
C ALA A 184 -0.85 -3.51 3.28
N SER A 185 -0.66 -2.23 3.53
CA SER A 185 0.61 -1.53 3.32
C SER A 185 1.08 -0.90 4.62
N ASP A 186 2.21 -1.38 5.13
CA ASP A 186 2.92 -0.79 6.27
C ASP A 186 3.99 0.16 5.70
N LEU A 187 3.74 1.45 5.80
CA LEU A 187 4.65 2.51 5.37
C LEU A 187 5.65 2.79 6.48
N ALA A 188 6.88 3.13 6.11
CA ALA A 188 7.86 3.60 7.06
C ALA A 188 7.43 4.94 7.69
N ALA A 189 8.00 5.28 8.85
CA ALA A 189 7.67 6.50 9.59
C ALA A 189 8.19 7.80 8.92
N ASP A 190 8.86 7.70 7.79
CA ASP A 190 9.36 8.81 6.99
C ASP A 190 8.76 8.84 5.58
N ASP A 191 7.85 7.91 5.27
CA ASP A 191 7.18 7.87 3.98
C ASP A 191 6.18 9.02 3.84
N THR A 192 6.10 9.55 2.62
CA THR A 192 5.11 10.55 2.23
C THR A 192 4.26 10.01 1.09
N ILE A 193 2.94 9.93 1.30
CA ILE A 193 1.98 9.66 0.23
C ILE A 193 1.34 10.98 -0.20
N GLN A 194 1.20 11.21 -1.50
CA GLN A 194 0.43 12.31 -2.05
C GLN A 194 -0.71 11.81 -2.92
N ILE A 195 -1.93 12.26 -2.65
CA ILE A 195 -3.11 11.99 -3.46
C ILE A 195 -3.38 13.21 -4.34
N ASN A 196 -2.92 13.15 -5.59
CA ASN A 196 -2.92 14.27 -6.54
C ASN A 196 -3.66 13.91 -7.84
N GLY A 197 -4.95 13.60 -7.72
CA GLY A 197 -5.92 13.61 -8.82
C GLY A 197 -6.69 14.93 -8.92
N ALA A 198 -7.43 15.13 -10.01
CA ALA A 198 -8.31 16.29 -10.23
C ALA A 198 -9.78 16.01 -9.87
N GLU A 199 -10.04 14.82 -9.32
CA GLU A 199 -11.38 14.35 -9.00
C GLU A 199 -11.88 14.77 -7.61
N ILE A 200 -13.17 14.50 -7.39
CA ILE A 200 -13.78 14.49 -6.07
C ILE A 200 -13.90 13.02 -5.67
N ALA A 201 -13.20 12.61 -4.63
CA ALA A 201 -13.16 11.21 -4.20
C ALA A 201 -13.33 11.05 -2.69
N ASP A 202 -13.92 9.91 -2.33
CA ASP A 202 -13.98 9.42 -0.95
C ASP A 202 -12.95 8.31 -0.81
N LEU A 203 -11.90 8.59 -0.04
CA LEU A 203 -10.81 7.66 0.23
C LEU A 203 -11.19 6.66 1.33
N GLY A 204 -12.33 6.83 2.02
CA GLY A 204 -12.78 5.93 3.07
C GLY A 204 -12.00 6.03 4.38
N ILE A 205 -11.95 4.92 5.11
CA ILE A 205 -11.28 4.81 6.41
C ILE A 205 -9.90 4.15 6.19
N LEU A 206 -8.84 4.83 6.60
CA LEU A 206 -7.46 4.38 6.41
C LEU A 206 -7.02 3.37 7.49
N ASP A 207 -7.66 2.20 7.54
CA ASP A 207 -7.29 1.15 8.51
C ASP A 207 -6.20 0.20 8.00
N THR A 208 -6.00 0.14 6.68
CA THR A 208 -5.12 -0.83 6.00
C THR A 208 -3.86 -0.21 5.38
N VAL A 209 -3.79 1.12 5.32
CA VAL A 209 -2.65 1.89 4.82
C VAL A 209 -2.25 2.85 5.92
N GLY A 210 -1.00 2.76 6.37
CA GLY A 210 -0.56 3.47 7.55
C GLY A 210 0.92 3.34 7.85
N GLY A 211 1.36 4.04 8.87
CA GLY A 211 2.75 4.32 9.23
C GLY A 211 2.82 5.71 9.82
N ASN A 212 3.75 5.98 10.75
CA ASN A 212 3.91 7.32 11.35
C ASN A 212 4.52 8.32 10.34
N GLY A 213 3.89 8.51 9.18
CA GLY A 213 4.39 9.30 8.06
C GLY A 213 3.49 10.47 7.70
N THR A 214 3.69 11.00 6.49
CA THR A 214 2.91 12.14 5.97
C THR A 214 1.93 11.70 4.88
N ILE A 215 0.69 12.18 4.97
CA ILE A 215 -0.25 12.14 3.84
C ILE A 215 -0.51 13.56 3.32
N ILE A 216 -0.34 13.76 2.03
CA ILE A 216 -0.64 15.00 1.31
C ILE A 216 -1.93 14.76 0.51
N LEU A 217 -2.97 15.52 0.81
CA LEU A 217 -4.23 15.50 0.09
C LEU A 217 -4.27 16.68 -0.87
N GLY A 218 -4.41 16.40 -2.17
CA GLY A 218 -4.37 17.43 -3.21
C GLY A 218 -2.96 17.71 -3.72
N GLY A 219 -2.79 18.90 -4.29
CA GLY A 219 -1.59 19.31 -5.01
C GLY A 219 -1.92 20.11 -6.26
N ASP A 220 -1.05 20.02 -7.27
CA ASP A 220 -1.17 20.77 -8.53
C ASP A 220 -2.46 20.49 -9.32
N LEU A 221 -3.12 19.35 -9.07
CA LEU A 221 -4.35 18.96 -9.76
C LEU A 221 -5.63 19.33 -9.01
N ASP A 222 -5.54 19.96 -7.84
CA ASP A 222 -6.67 20.62 -7.18
C ASP A 222 -7.84 19.68 -6.79
N GLY A 223 -7.56 18.39 -6.58
CA GLY A 223 -8.57 17.39 -6.21
C GLY A 223 -9.22 17.62 -4.84
N GLN A 224 -10.42 17.07 -4.65
CA GLN A 224 -11.19 17.14 -3.41
C GLN A 224 -11.31 15.75 -2.79
N TYR A 225 -10.91 15.60 -1.52
CA TYR A 225 -10.87 14.28 -0.87
C TYR A 225 -11.63 14.26 0.45
N THR A 226 -12.46 13.23 0.64
CA THR A 226 -13.01 12.85 1.95
C THR A 226 -12.22 11.67 2.49
N VAL A 227 -11.77 11.73 3.75
CA VAL A 227 -10.97 10.67 4.36
C VAL A 227 -11.17 10.62 5.88
N ASP A 228 -11.15 9.42 6.44
CA ASP A 228 -11.10 9.15 7.87
C ASP A 228 -9.78 8.43 8.17
N LEU A 229 -8.95 9.01 9.04
CA LEU A 229 -7.62 8.48 9.33
C LEU A 229 -7.65 7.12 10.06
N GLY A 230 -8.80 6.71 10.61
CA GLY A 230 -9.00 5.36 11.12
C GLY A 230 -7.91 4.91 12.10
N THR A 231 -7.19 3.84 11.75
CA THR A 231 -5.99 3.36 12.47
C THR A 231 -4.67 3.55 11.73
N SER A 232 -4.62 4.41 10.71
CA SER A 232 -3.45 4.59 9.84
C SER A 232 -2.17 5.00 10.59
N GLY A 233 -2.28 5.78 11.66
CA GLY A 233 -1.12 6.30 12.36
C GLY A 233 -0.39 7.44 11.63
N PHE A 234 -0.93 7.98 10.53
CA PHE A 234 -0.39 9.21 9.94
C PHE A 234 -0.41 10.33 10.97
N ASP A 235 0.75 10.92 11.25
CA ASP A 235 0.87 12.00 12.24
C ASP A 235 0.97 13.38 11.58
N THR A 236 1.15 13.44 10.26
CA THR A 236 1.22 14.68 9.49
C THR A 236 0.29 14.60 8.29
N ILE A 237 -0.64 15.56 8.20
CA ILE A 237 -1.65 15.63 7.16
C ILE A 237 -1.53 16.99 6.48
N GLN A 238 -1.01 17.00 5.26
CA GLN A 238 -0.87 18.22 4.48
C GLN A 238 -2.05 18.36 3.52
N LEU A 239 -2.71 19.52 3.53
CA LEU A 239 -3.86 19.83 2.70
C LEU A 239 -3.44 20.84 1.65
N GLU A 240 -3.39 20.43 0.38
CA GLU A 240 -2.86 21.21 -0.74
C GLU A 240 -3.90 21.45 -1.84
N GLY A 241 -3.69 22.52 -2.61
CA GLY A 241 -4.56 22.86 -3.74
C GLY A 241 -5.92 23.41 -3.34
N ILE A 242 -6.75 23.77 -4.33
CA ILE A 242 -8.01 24.49 -4.09
C ILE A 242 -9.18 23.56 -3.65
N GLY A 243 -8.93 22.27 -3.46
CA GLY A 243 -9.95 21.29 -3.08
C GLY A 243 -10.48 21.48 -1.66
N ASN A 244 -11.77 21.20 -1.45
CA ASN A 244 -12.40 21.22 -0.12
C ASN A 244 -12.27 19.84 0.54
N HIS A 245 -11.12 19.57 1.15
CA HIS A 245 -10.90 18.28 1.80
C HIS A 245 -11.80 18.12 3.03
N THR A 246 -12.25 16.92 3.31
CA THR A 246 -12.95 16.56 4.55
C THR A 246 -12.15 15.46 5.23
N VAL A 247 -11.52 15.77 6.35
CA VAL A 247 -10.63 14.85 7.07
C VAL A 247 -11.18 14.57 8.46
N THR A 248 -11.23 13.31 8.88
CA THR A 248 -11.52 12.92 10.27
C THR A 248 -10.25 12.42 10.94
N ALA A 249 -9.83 13.07 12.02
CA ALA A 249 -8.64 12.70 12.79
C ALA A 249 -8.79 11.33 13.49
N GLN A 250 -7.67 10.68 13.79
CA GLN A 250 -7.67 9.39 14.48
C GLN A 250 -7.72 9.57 16.00
N ASP A 251 -8.48 8.70 16.67
CA ASP A 251 -8.55 8.73 18.12
C ASP A 251 -7.24 8.23 18.75
N GLY A 252 -6.62 9.04 19.62
CA GLY A 252 -5.49 8.68 20.47
C GLY A 252 -4.11 8.81 19.82
N VAL A 253 -4.05 9.35 18.60
CA VAL A 253 -2.82 9.79 17.95
C VAL A 253 -2.71 11.32 18.08
N THR A 254 -1.54 11.88 17.82
CA THR A 254 -1.33 13.33 17.81
C THR A 254 -0.97 13.72 16.40
N GLU A 255 -1.93 14.29 15.70
CA GLU A 255 -1.78 14.67 14.30
C GLU A 255 -1.46 16.15 14.13
N THR A 256 -0.67 16.48 13.11
CA THR A 256 -0.40 17.83 12.66
C THR A 256 -1.03 18.03 11.28
N PHE A 257 -2.06 18.86 11.22
CA PHE A 257 -2.71 19.25 9.98
C PHE A 257 -2.04 20.51 9.42
N VAL A 258 -1.32 20.37 8.32
CA VAL A 258 -0.63 21.48 7.64
C VAL A 258 -1.51 21.98 6.50
N LEU A 259 -1.93 23.24 6.56
CA LEU A 259 -2.59 23.91 5.44
C LEU A 259 -1.52 24.45 4.49
N GLY A 260 -1.48 23.86 3.30
CA GLY A 260 -0.53 24.18 2.26
C GLY A 260 -0.66 25.58 1.68
N ALA A 261 0.42 26.05 1.04
CA ALA A 261 0.50 27.36 0.37
C ALA A 261 -0.61 27.59 -0.64
N ALA A 262 -1.00 26.53 -1.34
CA ALA A 262 -1.96 26.57 -2.42
C ALA A 262 -3.41 26.29 -1.95
N GLN A 263 -3.63 26.08 -0.65
CA GLN A 263 -4.95 25.71 -0.14
C GLN A 263 -5.93 26.90 -0.23
N ASP A 264 -7.08 26.72 -0.88
CA ASP A 264 -8.11 27.79 -0.98
C ASP A 264 -9.56 27.25 -0.96
N GLY A 265 -9.73 25.94 -0.78
CA GLY A 265 -11.04 25.29 -0.84
C GLY A 265 -11.89 25.40 0.43
N GLY A 266 -11.28 25.71 1.58
CA GLY A 266 -11.98 25.62 2.87
C GLY A 266 -12.23 24.17 3.32
N SER A 267 -11.16 23.47 3.70
CA SER A 267 -11.21 22.10 4.19
C SER A 267 -11.92 21.99 5.55
N GLU A 268 -12.63 20.88 5.76
CA GLU A 268 -13.24 20.51 7.03
C GLU A 268 -12.36 19.47 7.74
N ILE A 269 -11.99 19.73 8.99
CA ILE A 269 -11.27 18.78 9.84
C ILE A 269 -12.16 18.44 11.05
N GLY A 270 -12.53 17.17 11.16
CA GLY A 270 -13.33 16.60 12.24
C GLY A 270 -12.50 15.72 13.17
N GLY A 271 -13.06 15.38 14.34
CA GLY A 271 -12.46 14.38 15.23
C GLY A 271 -11.28 14.83 16.09
N LEU A 272 -10.87 16.10 16.03
CA LEU A 272 -9.70 16.61 16.75
C LEU A 272 -9.71 16.30 18.26
N GLN A 273 -8.55 15.88 18.76
CA GLN A 273 -8.29 15.50 20.14
C GLN A 273 -7.28 16.43 20.81
N ALA A 274 -6.97 16.15 22.09
CA ALA A 274 -5.95 16.88 22.82
C ALA A 274 -4.56 16.40 22.39
N GLY A 275 -3.78 17.29 21.78
CA GLY A 275 -2.45 16.98 21.25
C GLY A 275 -2.32 17.43 19.81
N ASP A 276 -3.41 17.34 19.05
CA ASP A 276 -3.44 17.66 17.63
C ASP A 276 -3.11 19.13 17.37
N MET A 277 -2.45 19.37 16.24
CA MET A 277 -1.98 20.67 15.81
C MET A 277 -2.56 21.03 14.45
N ILE A 278 -2.80 22.31 14.22
CA ILE A 278 -3.16 22.83 12.91
C ILE A 278 -2.14 23.92 12.57
N ASP A 279 -1.25 23.60 11.64
CA ASP A 279 -0.26 24.52 11.11
C ASP A 279 -0.85 25.26 9.89
N VAL A 280 -0.90 26.59 9.96
CA VAL A 280 -1.36 27.44 8.86
C VAL A 280 -0.25 28.34 8.31
N ASP A 281 1.01 28.13 8.73
CA ASP A 281 2.16 28.94 8.31
C ASP A 281 2.57 28.70 6.85
N GLY A 282 2.17 27.55 6.28
CA GLY A 282 2.45 27.22 4.89
C GLY A 282 1.66 28.06 3.88
N ALA A 283 0.60 28.74 4.33
CA ALA A 283 -0.53 29.18 3.56
C ALA A 283 -0.53 30.69 3.27
N ASP A 284 -0.69 31.09 2.00
CA ASP A 284 -1.49 32.30 1.67
C ASP A 284 -3.02 31.99 1.85
N ALA A 285 -3.34 30.78 2.36
CA ALA A 285 -4.62 30.10 2.33
C ALA A 285 -5.71 30.74 3.20
N MET A 286 -6.86 30.92 2.55
CA MET A 286 -8.13 31.28 3.17
C MET A 286 -8.84 30.01 3.65
N ALA A 287 -8.46 29.47 4.81
CA ALA A 287 -9.13 28.31 5.37
C ALA A 287 -10.49 28.69 6.02
N SER A 288 -11.60 28.41 5.32
CA SER A 288 -12.94 28.39 5.92
C SER A 288 -13.12 27.11 6.76
N PHE A 289 -12.81 27.17 8.05
CA PHE A 289 -13.13 26.09 8.97
C PHE A 289 -14.62 26.11 9.33
N THR A 290 -15.37 25.08 8.92
CA THR A 290 -16.68 24.82 9.52
C THR A 290 -16.59 23.57 10.39
N THR A 291 -16.61 23.77 11.71
CA THR A 291 -16.52 22.69 12.70
C THR A 291 -17.88 22.03 12.87
N ALA A 292 -18.24 21.10 11.97
CA ALA A 292 -19.54 20.46 12.01
C ALA A 292 -19.70 19.38 13.11
N ASN A 293 -18.62 18.84 13.70
CA ASN A 293 -18.69 17.94 14.87
C ASN A 293 -17.34 17.85 15.59
N GLN A 294 -17.20 18.46 16.77
CA GLN A 294 -16.05 18.24 17.66
C GLN A 294 -16.46 17.57 18.97
N ALA A 295 -15.67 16.57 19.37
CA ALA A 295 -15.76 15.91 20.68
C ALA A 295 -15.33 16.89 21.78
N ALA A 296 -15.94 16.79 22.96
CA ALA A 296 -15.86 17.78 24.05
C ALA A 296 -14.49 17.87 24.78
N SER A 297 -13.36 17.56 24.14
CA SER A 297 -12.08 17.32 24.81
C SER A 297 -10.81 17.86 24.13
N ALA A 298 -10.88 18.63 23.04
CA ALA A 298 -9.70 19.31 22.50
C ALA A 298 -9.23 20.39 23.50
N LEU A 299 -8.16 20.12 24.25
CA LEU A 299 -7.73 20.98 25.37
C LEU A 299 -6.86 22.17 24.91
N ASP A 300 -6.04 22.00 23.87
CA ASP A 300 -5.16 23.02 23.29
C ASP A 300 -5.06 22.83 21.77
N VAL A 301 -5.26 23.91 21.00
CA VAL A 301 -4.96 23.95 19.55
C VAL A 301 -3.80 24.93 19.37
N ASN A 302 -2.65 24.44 18.89
CA ASN A 302 -1.50 25.27 18.54
C ASN A 302 -1.65 25.69 17.08
N ALA A 303 -1.79 26.98 16.84
CA ALA A 303 -1.97 27.54 15.51
C ALA A 303 -0.87 28.59 15.29
N ALA A 304 -0.04 28.37 14.26
CA ALA A 304 0.96 29.33 13.81
C ALA A 304 0.41 30.03 12.56
N GLY A 305 0.33 31.38 12.56
CA GLY A 305 -0.20 32.21 11.45
C GLY A 305 -0.87 33.54 11.85
N GLU A 306 -1.31 34.37 10.88
CA GLU A 306 -1.96 35.68 11.14
C GLU A 306 -3.45 35.52 11.53
N TRP A 307 -3.74 35.66 12.83
CA TRP A 307 -5.10 35.64 13.37
C TRP A 307 -5.55 37.03 13.87
N PHE A 308 -6.83 37.38 13.71
CA PHE A 308 -7.41 38.60 14.30
C PHE A 308 -8.67 38.31 15.12
N PHE A 309 -8.80 38.92 16.31
CA PHE A 309 -10.04 38.90 17.07
C PHE A 309 -10.92 40.10 16.72
N ASP A 310 -12.19 39.85 16.42
CA ASP A 310 -13.13 40.95 16.24
C ASP A 310 -13.41 41.70 17.56
N GLY A 311 -14.11 42.83 17.45
CA GLY A 311 -14.46 43.66 18.61
C GLY A 311 -15.42 42.98 19.61
N ALA A 312 -15.85 41.75 19.36
CA ALA A 312 -16.65 40.91 20.25
C ALA A 312 -15.84 39.75 20.88
N GLY A 313 -14.57 39.57 20.50
CA GLY A 313 -13.70 38.52 21.02
C GLY A 313 -13.84 37.19 20.28
N GLU A 314 -14.41 37.18 19.07
CA GLU A 314 -14.44 36.01 18.19
C GLU A 314 -13.19 35.99 17.32
N LEU A 315 -12.59 34.81 17.16
CA LEU A 315 -11.47 34.62 16.26
C LEU A 315 -11.98 34.75 14.83
N THR A 316 -11.50 35.74 14.08
CA THR A 316 -11.95 36.02 12.71
C THR A 316 -10.78 35.97 11.75
N TYR A 317 -10.99 35.38 10.58
CA TYR A 317 -10.07 35.55 9.44
C TYR A 317 -10.72 36.46 8.39
N PHE A 318 -9.90 37.10 7.55
CA PHE A 318 -10.37 38.02 6.53
C PHE A 318 -10.50 37.31 5.18
N ASP A 319 -11.73 37.19 4.68
CA ASP A 319 -12.03 36.74 3.33
C ASP A 319 -11.76 37.87 2.33
N SER A 320 -10.73 37.70 1.50
CA SER A 320 -10.32 38.70 0.52
C SER A 320 -11.18 38.71 -0.76
N VAL A 321 -11.87 37.61 -1.05
CA VAL A 321 -12.74 37.45 -2.23
C VAL A 321 -14.06 38.17 -2.02
N ASP A 322 -14.66 37.97 -0.84
CA ASP A 322 -15.91 38.63 -0.45
C ASP A 322 -15.67 39.94 0.32
N ASN A 323 -14.39 40.26 0.60
CA ASN A 323 -13.94 41.44 1.32
C ASN A 323 -14.70 41.60 2.65
N MET A 324 -14.79 40.50 3.42
CA MET A 324 -15.47 40.45 4.71
C MET A 324 -14.72 39.59 5.72
N ALA A 325 -14.91 39.84 7.02
CA ALA A 325 -14.38 38.97 8.06
C ALA A 325 -15.35 37.80 8.30
N LEU A 326 -14.82 36.59 8.38
CA LEU A 326 -15.55 35.37 8.71
C LEU A 326 -15.11 34.88 10.10
N ALA A 327 -16.07 34.47 10.93
CA ALA A 327 -15.83 34.07 12.31
C ALA A 327 -15.58 32.57 12.44
N VAL A 328 -14.49 32.22 13.12
CA VAL A 328 -14.14 30.87 13.56
C VAL A 328 -14.65 30.71 14.99
N ASN A 329 -15.62 29.80 15.17
CA ASN A 329 -16.20 29.54 16.49
C ASN A 329 -15.34 28.53 17.26
N LEU A 330 -14.49 29.03 18.16
CA LEU A 330 -13.63 28.23 19.05
C LEU A 330 -14.33 27.81 20.36
N THR A 331 -15.62 27.47 20.32
CA THR A 331 -16.33 27.03 21.53
C THR A 331 -15.69 25.75 22.10
N GLY A 332 -15.05 25.86 23.27
CA GLY A 332 -14.42 24.74 23.98
C GLY A 332 -12.89 24.78 24.05
N VAL A 333 -12.24 25.60 23.21
CA VAL A 333 -10.79 25.81 23.25
C VAL A 333 -10.43 26.62 24.50
N THR A 334 -9.53 26.09 25.34
CA THR A 334 -9.18 26.74 26.62
C THR A 334 -7.89 27.54 26.58
N SER A 335 -7.03 27.30 25.60
CA SER A 335 -5.85 28.11 25.33
C SER A 335 -5.50 28.09 23.83
N VAL A 336 -4.92 29.21 23.37
CA VAL A 336 -4.28 29.33 22.06
C VAL A 336 -2.85 29.76 22.36
N THR A 337 -1.89 28.97 21.90
CA THR A 337 -0.46 29.28 22.04
C THR A 337 0.05 29.73 20.69
N THR A 338 0.81 30.83 20.66
CA THR A 338 1.42 31.38 19.44
C THR A 338 2.94 31.35 19.56
N ASP A 339 3.63 31.54 18.45
CA ASP A 339 5.09 31.43 18.41
C ASP A 339 5.79 32.60 19.13
N GLU A 340 7.12 32.54 19.24
CA GLU A 340 7.94 33.51 19.98
C GLU A 340 7.96 34.93 19.37
N GLN A 341 7.38 35.14 18.18
CA GLN A 341 7.33 36.43 17.49
C GLN A 341 5.94 37.08 17.52
N ASP A 342 4.90 36.34 17.88
CA ASP A 342 3.54 36.84 17.92
C ASP A 342 3.20 37.50 19.25
N THR A 343 2.80 38.78 19.18
CA THR A 343 2.41 39.56 20.36
C THR A 343 0.90 39.83 20.35
N PHE A 344 0.15 39.24 21.29
CA PHE A 344 -1.26 39.61 21.50
C PHE A 344 -1.38 40.78 22.47
N THR A 345 -2.15 41.79 22.09
CA THR A 345 -2.65 42.81 23.02
C THR A 345 -4.14 42.58 23.25
N VAL A 346 -4.49 42.00 24.40
CA VAL A 346 -5.88 41.93 24.84
C VAL A 346 -6.30 43.31 25.33
N ALA A 347 -7.07 44.04 24.52
CA ALA A 347 -7.72 45.27 24.96
C ALA A 347 -9.07 44.90 25.59
N ALA A 348 -9.27 45.35 26.84
CA ALA A 348 -10.52 45.18 27.60
C ALA A 348 -11.66 46.07 27.09
#